data_AF-A0A7X1H857-F1
#
_entry.id   AF-A0A7X1H857-F1
#
_cell.length_a   1.000
_cell.length_b   1.000
_cell.length_c   1.000
_cell.angle_alpha   90.00
_cell.angle_beta   90.00
_cell.angle_gamma   90.00
#
_symmetry.space_group_name_H-M   'P 1'
#
loop_
_entity.id
_entity.type
_entity.pdbx_description
1 polymer ?
#
loop_
_entity_poly.entity_id
_entity_poly.type
_entity_poly.pdbx_seq_one_letter_code
_entity_poly.pdbx_strand_id
1 'polypeptide(L)'
;MKKSHKHISRELKRVRLFGTVFVIIGICFIMHGGLNLFEIYNRESHMFALETGFTPEKGRMWSEFLAGTSVCLTGILMCIKAGIDLKKGKKSE
;
A
#
# COMPACT_ATOMS: atom_id res chain seq x y z
N MET A 1 30.38 -11.85 19.86
CA MET A 1 29.13 -12.04 19.08
C MET A 1 28.00 -11.03 19.34
N LYS A 2 27.90 -10.34 20.50
CA LYS A 2 26.79 -9.40 20.81
C LYS A 2 26.61 -8.18 19.87
N LYS A 3 27.66 -7.70 19.19
CA LYS A 3 27.57 -6.52 18.29
C LYS A 3 26.78 -6.80 17.00
N SER A 4 26.83 -8.02 16.47
CA SER A 4 26.17 -8.40 15.22
C SER A 4 24.64 -8.42 15.36
N HIS A 5 24.12 -9.01 16.45
CA HIS A 5 22.68 -9.04 16.73
C HIS A 5 22.04 -7.67 16.94
N LYS A 6 22.79 -6.73 17.55
CA LYS A 6 22.31 -5.35 17.75
C LYS A 6 22.18 -4.60 16.42
N HIS A 7 22.99 -4.95 15.42
CA HIS A 7 22.89 -4.40 14.07
C HIS A 7 21.64 -4.91 13.34
N ILE A 8 21.43 -6.24 13.33
CA ILE A 8 20.30 -6.91 12.68
C ILE A 8 18.95 -6.42 13.24
N SER A 9 18.86 -6.25 14.56
CA SER A 9 17.66 -5.70 15.23
C SER A 9 17.34 -4.27 14.80
N ARG A 10 18.35 -3.42 14.61
CA ARG A 10 18.16 -2.04 14.13
C ARG A 10 17.71 -2.00 12.69
N GLU A 11 18.28 -2.84 11.83
CA GLU A 11 17.89 -2.92 10.42
C GLU A 11 16.46 -3.44 10.25
N LEU A 12 16.06 -4.48 10.99
CA LEU A 12 14.68 -4.99 10.97
C LEU A 12 13.67 -3.93 11.46
N LYS A 13 14.03 -3.10 12.44
CA LYS A 13 13.19 -1.96 12.85
C LYS A 13 13.07 -0.91 11.74
N ARG A 14 14.14 -0.63 10.99
CA ARG A 14 14.07 0.25 9.81
C ARG A 14 13.18 -0.34 8.73
N VAL A 15 13.30 -1.63 8.42
CA VAL A 15 12.42 -2.31 7.45
C VAL A 15 10.96 -2.20 7.86
N ARG A 16 10.66 -2.35 9.15
CA ARG A 16 9.30 -2.16 9.67
C ARG A 16 8.82 -0.71 9.50
N LEU A 17 9.67 0.28 9.79
CA LEU A 17 9.36 1.70 9.57
C LEU A 17 9.08 1.99 8.08
N PHE A 18 9.92 1.48 7.17
CA PHE A 18 9.70 1.58 5.73
C PHE A 18 8.37 0.93 5.32
N GLY A 19 8.07 -0.26 5.85
CA GLY A 19 6.79 -0.91 5.63
C GLY A 19 5.60 -0.05 6.05
N THR A 20 5.67 0.62 7.21
CA THR A 20 4.63 1.55 7.66
C THR A 20 4.47 2.74 6.72
N VAL A 21 5.57 3.33 6.23
CA VAL A 21 5.52 4.43 5.25
C VAL A 21 4.84 3.98 3.96
N PHE A 22 5.16 2.77 3.47
CA PHE A 22 4.51 2.20 2.28
C PHE A 22 3.01 1.99 2.48
N VAL A 23 2.58 1.53 3.66
CA VAL A 23 1.15 1.42 3.98
C VAL A 23 0.46 2.77 3.91
N ILE A 24 1.05 3.82 4.49
CA ILE A 24 0.47 5.17 4.47
C ILE A 24 0.34 5.68 3.03
N ILE A 25 1.41 5.57 2.24
CA ILE A 25 1.41 5.98 0.82
C ILE A 25 0.33 5.20 0.04
N GLY A 26 0.26 3.88 0.24
CA GLY A 26 -0.73 3.03 -0.40
C GLY A 26 -2.16 3.44 -0.06
N ILE A 27 -2.46 3.73 1.21
CA ILE A 27 -3.76 4.24 1.66
C ILE A 27 -4.10 5.58 0.97
N CYS A 28 -3.15 6.51 0.86
CA CYS A 28 -3.39 7.78 0.17
C CYS A 28 -3.79 7.57 -1.29
N PHE A 29 -3.12 6.68 -2.02
CA PHE A 29 -3.49 6.34 -3.40
C PHE A 29 -4.85 5.63 -3.51
N ILE A 30 -5.15 4.71 -2.60
CA ILE A 30 -6.44 4.02 -2.53
C ILE A 30 -7.56 5.03 -2.29
N MET A 31 -7.38 5.97 -1.36
CA MET A 31 -8.36 7.02 -1.08
C MET A 31 -8.52 7.96 -2.28
N HIS A 32 -7.42 8.42 -2.88
CA HIS A 32 -7.48 9.32 -4.03
C HIS A 32 -8.19 8.65 -5.23
N GLY A 33 -7.71 7.48 -5.67
CA GLY A 33 -8.31 6.76 -6.78
C GLY A 33 -9.72 6.28 -6.48
N GLY A 34 -9.98 5.81 -5.26
CA GLY A 34 -11.28 5.28 -4.85
C GLY A 34 -12.37 6.34 -4.71
N LEU A 35 -12.06 7.50 -4.10
CA LEU A 35 -13.01 8.61 -4.01
C LEU A 35 -13.35 9.19 -5.38
N ASN A 36 -12.34 9.35 -6.25
CA ASN A 36 -12.56 9.84 -7.61
C ASN A 36 -13.36 8.83 -8.46
N LEU A 37 -13.09 7.52 -8.33
CA LEU A 37 -13.92 6.50 -8.97
C LEU A 37 -15.36 6.56 -8.46
N PHE A 38 -15.55 6.67 -7.14
CA PHE A 38 -16.88 6.79 -6.55
C PHE A 38 -17.64 8.00 -7.08
N GLU A 39 -16.99 9.16 -7.21
CA GLU A 39 -17.57 10.36 -7.82
C GLU A 39 -17.94 10.12 -9.29
N ILE A 40 -17.03 9.54 -10.09
CA ILE A 40 -17.26 9.24 -11.50
C ILE A 40 -18.45 8.28 -11.70
N TYR A 41 -18.60 7.27 -10.84
CA TYR A 41 -19.70 6.31 -10.93
C TYR A 41 -21.03 6.84 -10.37
N ASN A 42 -21.00 7.78 -9.42
CA ASN A 42 -22.21 8.38 -8.83
C ASN A 42 -22.67 9.67 -9.49
N ARG A 43 -21.89 10.25 -10.41
CA ARG A 43 -22.33 11.43 -11.17
C ARG A 43 -23.56 11.05 -11.99
N GLU A 44 -24.71 11.65 -11.64
CA GLU A 44 -25.99 11.40 -12.32
C GLU A 44 -25.84 11.51 -13.84
N SER A 45 -26.35 10.48 -14.49
CA SER A 45 -26.12 10.05 -15.84
C SER A 45 -26.82 10.92 -16.90
N HIS A 46 -26.66 12.24 -16.85
CA HIS A 46 -27.18 13.12 -17.90
C HIS A 46 -26.37 13.09 -19.21
N MET A 47 -25.27 12.32 -19.28
CA MET A 47 -24.47 12.11 -20.50
C MET A 47 -24.30 10.63 -20.88
N PHE A 48 -25.21 9.76 -20.47
CA PHE A 48 -25.10 8.30 -20.63
C PHE A 48 -25.35 7.75 -22.04
N ALA A 49 -25.24 8.57 -23.09
CA ALA A 49 -25.67 8.17 -24.43
C ALA A 49 -24.57 8.11 -25.50
N LEU A 50 -23.28 8.39 -25.22
CA LEU A 50 -22.29 8.37 -26.30
C LEU A 50 -21.01 7.56 -26.14
N GLU A 51 -20.54 7.19 -24.95
CA GLU A 51 -19.27 6.44 -24.85
C GLU A 51 -19.30 5.36 -23.77
N THR A 52 -19.70 4.15 -24.18
CA THR A 52 -19.61 2.87 -23.46
C THR A 52 -18.18 2.39 -23.20
N GLY A 53 -17.16 3.25 -23.36
CA GLY A 53 -15.75 2.89 -23.26
C GLY A 53 -15.09 3.47 -22.01
N PHE A 54 -14.13 2.73 -21.46
CA PHE A 54 -13.13 3.22 -20.51
C PHE A 54 -12.63 4.61 -20.92
N THR A 55 -13.10 5.67 -20.26
CA THR A 55 -12.48 6.99 -20.46
C THR A 55 -11.05 6.92 -19.91
N PRO A 56 -10.08 7.59 -20.54
CA PRO A 56 -8.69 7.62 -20.04
C PRO A 56 -8.62 8.03 -18.57
N GLU A 57 -9.54 8.88 -18.13
CA GLU A 57 -9.71 9.30 -16.74
C GLU A 57 -10.12 8.15 -15.81
N LYS A 58 -11.16 7.37 -16.16
CA LYS A 58 -11.54 6.15 -15.39
C LYS A 58 -10.38 5.16 -15.30
N GLY A 59 -9.69 4.95 -16.43
CA GLY A 59 -8.52 4.07 -16.49
C GLY A 59 -7.37 4.53 -15.58
N ARG A 60 -7.09 5.83 -15.56
CA ARG A 60 -6.11 6.44 -14.66
C ARG A 60 -6.48 6.24 -13.20
N MET A 61 -7.74 6.51 -12.81
CA MET A 61 -8.17 6.37 -11.41
C MET A 61 -8.12 4.91 -10.93
N TRP A 62 -8.51 3.95 -11.77
CA TRP A 62 -8.31 2.53 -11.50
C TRP A 62 -6.83 2.15 -11.36
N SER A 63 -5.96 2.71 -12.20
CA SER A 63 -4.52 2.47 -12.12
C SER A 63 -3.93 3.01 -10.81
N GLU A 64 -4.32 4.21 -10.39
CA GLU A 64 -3.91 4.81 -9.12
C GLU A 64 -4.42 3.99 -7.92
N PHE A 65 -5.68 3.53 -7.95
CA PHE A 65 -6.25 2.67 -6.93
C PHE A 65 -5.54 1.31 -6.80
N LEU A 66 -5.27 0.66 -7.94
CA LEU A 66 -4.56 -0.62 -7.98
C LEU A 66 -3.11 -0.47 -7.52
N ALA A 67 -2.42 0.58 -7.97
CA ALA A 67 -1.06 0.89 -7.51
C ALA A 67 -1.03 1.11 -6.00
N GLY A 68 -1.97 1.89 -5.45
CA GLY A 68 -2.12 2.08 -4.01
C GLY A 68 -2.35 0.78 -3.25
N THR A 69 -3.20 -0.09 -3.78
CA THR A 69 -3.48 -1.42 -3.22
C THR A 69 -2.23 -2.30 -3.18
N SER A 70 -1.47 -2.35 -4.28
CA SER A 70 -0.22 -3.10 -4.35
C SER A 70 0.83 -2.57 -3.36
N VAL A 71 1.03 -1.26 -3.32
CA VAL A 71 1.98 -0.61 -2.39
C VAL A 71 1.59 -0.86 -0.93
N CYS A 72 0.29 -0.76 -0.62
CA CYS A 72 -0.23 -1.03 0.72
C CYS A 72 0.03 -2.48 1.14
N LEU A 73 -0.28 -3.45 0.27
CA LEU A 73 -0.05 -4.87 0.53
C LEU A 73 1.45 -5.17 0.74
N THR A 74 2.33 -4.59 -0.08
CA THR A 74 3.78 -4.70 0.11
C THR A 74 4.21 -4.17 1.47
N GLY A 75 3.72 -2.98 1.87
CA GLY A 75 4.03 -2.40 3.18
C GLY A 75 3.58 -3.28 4.35
N ILE A 76 2.39 -3.88 4.27
CA ILE A 76 1.86 -4.83 5.26
C ILE A 76 2.76 -6.06 5.34
N LEU A 77 3.12 -6.67 4.20
CA LEU A 77 3.99 -7.85 4.16
C LEU A 77 5.37 -7.58 4.76
N MET A 78 5.96 -6.40 4.48
CA MET A 78 7.23 -5.98 5.08
C MET A 78 7.10 -5.87 6.61
N CYS A 79 6.02 -5.28 7.11
CA CYS A 79 5.76 -5.16 8.55
C CYS A 79 5.61 -6.54 9.23
N ILE A 80 4.83 -7.44 8.62
CA ILE A 80 4.60 -8.80 9.14
C ILE A 80 5.91 -9.58 9.17
N LYS A 81 6.63 -9.61 8.03
CA LYS A 81 7.89 -10.35 7.91
C LYS A 81 8.94 -9.85 8.89
N ALA A 82 9.17 -8.53 8.95
CA ALA A 82 10.08 -7.94 9.92
C ALA A 82 9.68 -8.25 11.37
N GLY A 83 8.37 -8.29 11.66
CA GLY A 83 7.84 -8.70 12.96
C GLY A 83 8.12 -10.16 13.32
N ILE A 84 7.98 -11.09 12.37
CA ILE A 84 8.30 -12.51 12.55
C ILE A 84 9.79 -12.71 12.79
N ASP A 85 10.64 -12.06 12.00
CA ASP A 85 12.10 -12.19 12.11
C ASP A 85 12.63 -11.62 13.43
N LEU A 86 12.06 -10.50 13.90
CA LEU A 86 12.36 -9.96 15.23
C LEU A 86 11.95 -10.91 16.37
N LYS A 87 10.83 -11.64 16.23
CA LYS A 87 10.39 -12.62 17.24
C LYS A 87 11.26 -13.87 17.25
N LYS A 88 11.67 -14.37 16.07
CA LYS A 88 12.58 -15.52 15.96
C LYS A 88 13.95 -15.22 16.58
N GLY A 89 14.50 -14.04 16.32
CA GLY A 89 15.78 -13.61 16.88
C GLY A 89 15.80 -13.50 18.42
N LYS A 90 14.64 -13.32 19.06
CA LYS A 90 14.51 -13.30 20.54
C LYS A 90 14.33 -14.67 21.19
N LYS A 91 13.85 -15.68 20.46
CA LYS A 91 13.64 -17.05 20.98
C LYS A 91 14.89 -17.92 20.93
N SER A 92 15.92 -17.47 20.21
CA SER A 92 17.20 -18.18 20.10
C SER A 92 18.23 -17.73 21.14
N GLU A 93 17.84 -16.85 22.07
CA GLU A 93 18.53 -16.51 23.32
C GLU A 93 17.97 -17.36 24.46
#